data_AF-A0A9W9AVF1-F1
#
_entry.id   AF-A0A9W9AVF1-F1
#
_cell.length_a   1.000
_cell.length_b   1.000
_cell.length_c   1.000
_cell.angle_alpha   90.00
_cell.angle_beta   90.00
_cell.angle_gamma   90.00
#
_symmetry.space_group_name_H-M   'P 1'
#
loop_
_entity.id
_entity.type
_entity.pdbx_description
1 polymer ?
#
loop_
_entity_poly.entity_id
_entity_poly.type
_entity_poly.pdbx_seq_one_letter_code
_entity_poly.pdbx_strand_id
1 'polypeptide(L)' 'MHSTQTKYPNDKFDVVWRKVGEGSEWRIKCVDCPGKLYKPGPGETLSNFEVHLKNRQHRQRVDDRIGK' A
#
# COMPACT_ATOMS: atom_id res chain seq x y z
N MET A 1 -13.20 9.09 4.50
CA MET A 1 -11.78 8.67 4.34
C MET A 1 -11.49 7.32 4.99
N HIS A 2 -12.31 6.28 4.73
CA HIS A 2 -12.17 4.93 5.34
C HIS A 2 -12.40 3.79 4.32
N SER A 3 -12.31 4.07 3.01
CA SER A 3 -12.91 3.18 2.01
C SER A 3 -12.01 2.01 1.61
N THR A 4 -10.68 2.11 1.78
CA THR A 4 -9.75 1.09 1.28
C THR A 4 -9.50 -0.01 2.31
N GLN A 5 -9.31 0.32 3.59
CA GLN A 5 -9.10 -0.68 4.64
C GLN A 5 -10.34 -1.57 4.85
N THR A 6 -11.55 -1.01 4.73
CA THR A 6 -12.81 -1.77 4.83
C THR A 6 -12.98 -2.75 3.67
N LYS A 7 -12.51 -2.40 2.47
CA LYS A 7 -12.53 -3.30 1.29
C LYS A 7 -11.44 -4.37 1.35
N TYR A 8 -10.31 -4.06 1.98
CA TYR A 8 -9.11 -4.87 2.03
C TYR A 8 -8.65 -5.07 3.47
N PRO A 9 -9.44 -5.77 4.31
CA PRO A 9 -9.18 -5.88 5.75
C PRO A 9 -7.92 -6.69 6.07
N ASN A 10 -7.51 -7.57 5.17
CA ASN A 10 -6.32 -8.39 5.31
C ASN A 10 -5.08 -7.69 4.74
N ASP A 11 -5.21 -6.62 3.98
CA ASP A 11 -4.08 -6.00 3.32
C ASP A 11 -3.44 -4.99 4.28
N LYS A 12 -2.16 -5.21 4.66
CA LYS A 12 -1.46 -4.36 5.62
C LYS A 12 -0.46 -3.46 4.89
N PHE A 13 -0.58 -2.16 5.10
CA PHE A 13 0.32 -1.16 4.53
C PHE A 13 0.41 0.06 5.43
N ASP A 14 1.57 0.72 5.38
CA ASP A 14 1.90 1.91 6.16
C ASP A 14 2.15 3.09 5.25
N VAL A 15 1.83 4.30 5.72
CA VAL A 15 2.21 5.54 5.05
C VAL A 15 3.35 6.15 5.83
N VAL A 16 4.51 6.28 5.19
CA VAL A 16 5.74 6.79 5.79
C VAL A 16 6.12 8.11 5.14
N TRP A 17 6.57 9.07 5.95
CA TRP A 17 7.16 10.30 5.47
C TRP A 17 8.63 10.06 5.16
N ARG A 18 9.00 10.13 3.88
CA ARG A 18 10.38 9.89 3.41
C ARG A 18 10.96 11.18 2.88
N LYS A 19 12.15 11.55 3.37
CA LYS A 19 12.96 12.60 2.75
C LYS A 19 13.54 12.08 1.43
N VAL A 20 13.26 12.76 0.32
CA VAL A 20 13.73 12.42 -1.02
C VAL A 20 14.43 13.66 -1.58
N GLY A 21 15.77 13.63 -1.60
CA GLY A 21 16.59 14.80 -1.93
C GLY A 21 16.39 15.92 -0.91
N GLU A 22 16.10 17.13 -1.39
CA GLU A 22 15.83 18.30 -0.56
C GLU A 22 14.36 18.38 -0.09
N GLY A 23 13.47 17.58 -0.67
CA GLY A 23 12.04 17.51 -0.30
C GLY A 23 11.73 16.35 0.64
N SER A 24 10.52 16.37 1.21
CA SER A 24 9.94 15.19 1.87
C SER A 24 8.61 14.83 1.23
N GLU A 25 8.40 13.54 0.99
CA GLU A 25 7.24 13.01 0.29
C GLU A 25 6.65 11.84 1.09
N TRP A 26 5.32 11.80 1.19
CA TRP A 26 4.61 10.63 1.70
C TRP A 26 4.83 9.44 0.75
N ARG A 27 5.10 8.26 1.30
CA ARG A 27 5.16 7.01 0.56
C ARG A 27 4.42 5.91 1.26
N ILE A 28 3.77 5.07 0.48
CA ILE A 28 3.04 3.90 0.97
C ILE A 28 3.95 2.69 0.88
N LYS A 29 4.12 1.99 2.00
CA LYS A 29 4.87 0.76 2.12
C LYS A 29 3.89 -0.38 2.37
N CYS A 30 3.88 -1.37 1.48
CA CYS A 30 3.13 -2.60 1.73
C CYS A 30 3.93 -3.51 2.68
N VAL A 31 3.27 -4.11 3.66
CA VAL A 31 3.87 -5.08 4.58
C VAL A 31 4.09 -6.42 3.88
N ASP A 32 3.13 -6.84 3.05
CA ASP A 32 3.16 -8.11 2.32
C ASP A 32 4.11 -8.09 1.11
N CYS A 33 4.38 -6.90 0.57
CA CYS A 33 5.29 -6.71 -0.56
C CYS A 33 6.49 -5.84 -0.15
N PRO A 34 7.47 -6.40 0.58
CA PRO A 34 8.68 -5.67 0.95
C PRO A 34 9.50 -5.30 -0.30
N GLY A 35 10.00 -4.07 -0.32
CA GLY A 35 10.91 -3.57 -1.37
C GLY A 35 10.29 -2.57 -2.35
N LYS A 36 8.95 -2.50 -2.47
CA LYS A 36 8.29 -1.47 -3.29
C LYS A 36 7.65 -0.39 -2.42
N LEU A 37 7.98 0.86 -2.72
CA LEU A 37 7.35 2.05 -2.14
C LEU A 37 6.52 2.74 -3.21
N TYR A 38 5.28 3.05 -2.89
CA TYR A 38 4.35 3.70 -3.80
C TYR A 38 4.15 5.16 -3.41
N LYS A 39 3.91 6.00 -4.41
CA LYS A 39 3.51 7.39 -4.18
C LYS A 39 2.00 7.45 -3.94
N PRO A 40 1.52 8.17 -2.91
CA PRO A 40 0.10 8.45 -2.77
C PRO A 40 -0.39 9.26 -3.97
N GLY A 41 -1.64 9.03 -4.37
CA GLY A 41 -2.26 9.76 -5.47
C GLY A 41 -2.54 11.23 -5.11
N PRO A 42 -2.94 12.06 -6.08
CA PRO A 42 -3.37 13.43 -5.82
C PRO A 42 -4.46 13.46 -4.72
N GLY A 43 -4.32 14.39 -3.78
CA GLY A 43 -5.20 14.49 -2.61
C GLY A 43 -4.96 13.43 -1.52
N GLU A 44 -3.74 12.89 -1.41
CA GLU A 44 -3.36 11.87 -0.41
C GLU A 44 -4.25 10.60 -0.49
N THR A 45 -4.69 10.28 -1.71
CA THR A 45 -5.60 9.17 -1.94
C THR A 45 -4.85 7.87 -2.20
N LEU A 46 -5.46 6.75 -1.80
CA LEU A 46 -4.97 5.40 -2.08
C LEU A 46 -5.45 4.87 -3.45
N SER A 47 -6.07 5.69 -4.29
CA SER A 47 -6.67 5.24 -5.56
C SER A 47 -5.67 4.54 -6.48
N ASN A 48 -4.44 5.07 -6.59
CA ASN A 48 -3.38 4.43 -7.36
C ASN A 48 -2.86 3.14 -6.68
N PHE A 49 -2.94 3.08 -5.35
CA PHE A 49 -2.51 1.92 -4.57
C PHE A 49 -3.53 0.78 -4.63
N GLU A 50 -4.81 1.05 -4.92
CA GLU A 50 -5.82 -0.01 -5.13
C GLU A 50 -5.45 -0.96 -6.28
N VAL A 51 -4.73 -0.49 -7.30
CA VAL A 51 -4.22 -1.36 -8.38
C VAL A 51 -3.22 -2.37 -7.82
N HIS A 52 -2.37 -1.97 -6.88
CA HIS A 52 -1.46 -2.88 -6.18
C HIS A 52 -2.23 -3.91 -5.34
N LEU A 53 -3.26 -3.46 -4.60
CA LEU A 53 -4.10 -4.36 -3.80
C LEU A 53 -4.85 -5.39 -4.64
N LYS A 54 -5.27 -5.03 -5.86
CA LYS A 54 -5.90 -5.97 -6.82
C LYS A 54 -4.91 -6.88 -7.54
N ASN A 55 -3.62 -6.64 -7.44
CA ASN A 55 -2.62 -7.44 -8.14
C ASN A 55 -2.59 -8.88 -7.61
N ARG A 56 -2.65 -9.86 -8.52
CA ARG A 56 -2.66 -11.29 -8.19
C ARG A 56 -1.47 -11.70 -7.31
N GLN A 57 -0.28 -11.18 -7.59
CA GLN A 57 0.92 -11.53 -6.82
C GLN A 57 0.86 -10.99 -5.38
N HIS A 58 0.32 -9.79 -5.19
CA HIS A 58 0.10 -9.23 -3.86
C HIS A 58 -0.94 -10.07 -3.10
N ARG A 59 -2.08 -10.36 -3.73
CA ARG A 59 -3.13 -11.21 -3.14
C ARG A 59 -2.60 -12.58 -2.72
N GLN A 60 -1.75 -13.20 -3.54
CA GLN A 60 -1.12 -14.47 -3.20
C GLN A 60 -0.22 -14.38 -1.96
N ARG A 61 0.56 -13.30 -1.81
CA ARG A 61 1.36 -13.07 -0.60
C ARG A 61 0.52 -12.81 0.64
N VAL A 62 -0.58 -12.08 0.49
CA VAL A 62 -1.55 -11.87 1.58
C VAL A 62 -2.16 -13.20 2.00
N ASP A 63 -2.55 -14.04 1.04
CA ASP A 63 -3.15 -15.37 1.25
C ASP A 63 -2.18 -16.31 1.99
N ASP A 64 -0.93 -16.37 1.52
CA ASP A 64 0.17 -17.12 2.14
C ASP A 64 0.41 -16.66 3.60
N ARG A 65 0.44 -15.35 3.83
CA ARG A 65 0.60 -14.78 5.18
C ARG A 65 -0.58 -15.10 6.10
N ILE A 66 -1.81 -15.06 5.60
CA ILE A 66 -3.00 -15.41 6.42
C ILE A 66 -3.22 -16.91 6.54
N GLY A 67 -2.46 -17.74 5.81
CA GLY A 67 -2.58 -19.19 5.81
C GLY A 67 -3.95 -19.68 5.32
N LYS A 68 -4.51 -19.02 4.30
CA LYS A 68 -5.69 -19.52 3.59
C LYS A 68 -5.30 -20.62 2.60
#